data_AF-A0AAN4Z6P9-F1
#
_entry.id   AF-A0AAN4Z6P9-F1
#
_cell.length_a   1.000
_cell.length_b   1.000
_cell.length_c   1.000
_cell.angle_alpha   90.00
_cell.angle_beta   90.00
_cell.angle_gamma   90.00
#
_symmetry.space_group_name_H-M   'P 1'
#
loop_
_entity.id
_entity.type
_entity.pdbx_description
1 polymer ?
#
loop_
_entity_poly.entity_id
_entity_poly.type
_entity_poly.pdbx_seq_one_letter_code
_entity_poly.pdbx_strand_id
1 'polypeptide(L)'
;QMTHLLLHLFIVAPLVSATIMGDLSKELLNEGLVTLDENGIPITTCMVSIKDGSSTIQECPLTAGFGPQGVACFAVWNEAGLLQQGCYSSQEISLRNQCQKKSCRSHRKQKGVSFCCCHGPLCNADFDQA
;
A
#
# COMPACT_ATOMS: atom_id res chain seq x y z
N GLN A 1 21.73 29.91 54.50
CA GLN A 1 20.43 30.12 53.83
C GLN A 1 20.61 29.93 52.34
N MET A 2 19.75 29.09 51.75
CA MET A 2 19.36 28.98 50.34
C MET A 2 20.38 28.52 49.27
N THR A 3 20.39 27.21 49.10
CA THR A 3 20.52 26.44 47.86
C THR A 3 19.73 27.03 46.68
N HIS A 4 20.35 27.18 45.52
CA HIS A 4 19.64 27.32 44.23
C HIS A 4 20.11 26.22 43.27
N LEU A 5 19.31 25.15 43.26
CA LEU A 5 19.40 24.02 42.34
C LEU A 5 18.77 24.45 41.01
N LEU A 6 19.59 24.65 39.97
CA LEU A 6 19.13 24.91 38.61
C LEU A 6 18.63 23.60 37.99
N LEU A 7 17.30 23.43 37.95
CA LEU A 7 16.62 22.32 37.30
C LEU A 7 16.54 22.62 35.79
N HIS A 8 17.42 22.02 34.99
CA HIS A 8 17.30 22.08 33.53
C HIS A 8 16.15 21.16 33.06
N LEU A 9 15.02 21.77 32.70
CA LEU A 9 13.97 21.12 31.93
C LEU A 9 14.53 20.74 30.55
N PHE A 10 14.91 19.48 30.36
CA PHE A 10 15.07 18.91 29.02
C PHE A 10 13.67 18.68 28.44
N ILE A 11 13.20 19.62 27.62
CA ILE A 11 12.04 19.39 26.75
C ILE A 11 12.49 18.40 25.68
N VAL A 12 12.27 17.11 25.94
CA VAL A 12 12.39 16.07 24.91
C VAL A 12 11.20 16.26 23.97
N ALA A 13 11.37 17.07 22.94
CA ALA A 13 10.40 17.11 21.85
C ALA A 13 10.34 15.70 21.24
N PRO A 14 9.16 15.05 21.16
CA PRO A 14 9.04 13.81 20.42
C PRO A 14 9.40 14.12 18.97
N LEU A 15 10.47 13.49 18.47
CA LEU A 15 10.77 13.42 17.05
C LEU A 15 9.59 12.72 16.37
N VAL A 16 8.64 13.51 15.88
CA VAL A 16 7.62 12.99 14.97
C VAL A 16 8.39 12.70 13.68
N SER A 17 8.74 11.43 13.47
CA SER A 17 9.24 10.97 12.18
C SER A 17 8.14 11.23 11.16
N ALA A 18 8.19 12.39 10.51
CA ALA A 18 7.39 12.65 9.34
C ALA A 18 7.82 11.61 8.31
N THR A 19 6.99 10.58 8.11
CA THR A 19 7.10 9.69 6.97
C THR A 19 7.07 10.58 5.75
N ILE A 20 8.23 10.72 5.09
CA ILE A 20 8.32 11.49 3.85
C ILE A 20 7.48 10.72 2.84
N MET A 21 6.25 11.19 2.64
CA MET A 21 5.35 10.67 1.63
C MET A 21 6.03 10.88 0.28
N GLY A 22 6.24 9.78 -0.44
CA GLY A 22 6.87 9.82 -1.74
C GLY A 22 5.94 10.41 -2.80
N ASP A 23 6.49 10.67 -3.99
CA ASP A 23 5.80 11.40 -5.05
C ASP A 23 4.71 10.55 -5.70
N LEU A 24 4.86 9.22 -5.73
CA LEU A 24 3.78 8.34 -6.19
C LEU A 24 2.59 8.43 -5.24
N SER A 25 2.80 8.38 -3.94
CA SER A 25 1.73 8.47 -2.94
C SER A 25 0.95 9.79 -3.07
N LYS A 26 1.64 10.91 -3.29
CA LYS A 26 1.00 12.22 -3.54
C LYS A 26 0.17 12.23 -4.84
N GLU A 27 0.71 11.67 -5.92
CA GLU A 27 0.01 11.56 -7.20
C GLU A 27 -1.28 10.75 -7.04
N LEU A 28 -1.20 9.58 -6.41
CA LEU A 28 -2.35 8.69 -6.21
C LEU A 28 -3.40 9.30 -5.28
N LEU A 29 -2.99 10.07 -4.27
CA LEU A 29 -3.91 10.82 -3.40
C LEU A 29 -4.69 11.86 -4.22
N ASN A 30 -3.99 12.63 -5.04
CA ASN A 30 -4.62 13.66 -5.89
C ASN A 30 -5.59 13.05 -6.91
N GLU A 31 -5.35 11.81 -7.34
CA GLU A 31 -6.23 11.08 -8.26
C GLU A 31 -7.36 10.32 -7.56
N GLY A 32 -7.43 10.34 -6.23
CA GLY A 32 -8.42 9.59 -5.44
C GLY A 32 -8.25 8.07 -5.52
N LEU A 33 -7.04 7.59 -5.81
CA LEU A 33 -6.71 6.16 -5.89
C LEU A 33 -6.20 5.59 -4.56
N VAL A 34 -5.75 6.45 -3.67
CA VAL A 34 -5.45 6.16 -2.26
C VAL A 34 -6.07 7.26 -1.40
N THR A 35 -6.27 6.99 -0.12
CA THR A 35 -6.72 7.97 0.87
C THR A 35 -5.73 8.03 2.03
N LEU A 36 -5.95 8.93 2.99
CA LEU A 36 -5.20 8.95 4.24
C LEU A 36 -6.08 8.39 5.36
N ASP A 37 -5.50 7.60 6.25
CA ASP A 37 -6.15 7.24 7.51
C ASP A 37 -6.11 8.39 8.53
N GLU A 38 -6.63 8.15 9.73
CA GLU A 38 -6.64 9.12 10.84
C GLU A 38 -5.24 9.58 11.28
N ASN A 39 -4.19 8.81 10.97
CA ASN A 39 -2.80 9.09 11.29
C ASN A 39 -2.03 9.72 10.12
N GLY A 40 -2.70 10.00 9.00
CA GLY A 40 -2.06 10.52 7.79
C GLY A 40 -1.26 9.48 7.01
N ILE A 41 -1.51 8.19 7.24
CA ILE A 41 -0.88 7.08 6.51
C ILE A 41 -1.67 6.82 5.23
N PRO A 42 -1.02 6.77 4.05
CA PRO A 42 -1.70 6.36 2.82
C PRO A 42 -2.30 4.96 2.93
N ILE A 43 -3.56 4.82 2.57
CA ILE A 43 -4.30 3.55 2.55
C ILE A 43 -5.01 3.36 1.21
N THR A 44 -5.27 2.12 0.84
CA THR A 44 -6.21 1.75 -0.24
C THR A 44 -7.07 0.58 0.21
N THR A 45 -8.26 0.45 -0.34
CA THR A 45 -9.13 -0.70 -0.08
C THR A 45 -8.86 -1.78 -1.11
N CYS A 46 -8.66 -3.04 -0.72
CA CYS A 46 -8.42 -4.15 -1.64
C CYS A 46 -9.32 -5.35 -1.35
N MET A 47 -9.51 -6.21 -2.36
CA MET A 47 -9.91 -7.60 -2.11
C MET A 47 -8.73 -8.37 -1.54
N VAL A 48 -8.98 -9.19 -0.53
CA VAL A 48 -7.96 -10.00 0.16
C VAL A 48 -8.48 -11.42 0.35
N SER A 49 -7.70 -12.41 -0.08
CA SER A 49 -8.04 -13.82 0.12
C SER A 49 -7.88 -14.21 1.59
N ILE A 50 -8.85 -14.95 2.12
CA ILE A 50 -8.82 -15.52 3.47
C ILE A 50 -8.68 -17.05 3.43
N LYS A 51 -8.34 -17.66 4.58
CA LYS A 51 -7.87 -19.07 4.66
C LYS A 51 -8.89 -20.11 4.19
N ASP A 52 -10.17 -19.78 4.15
CA ASP A 52 -11.25 -20.67 3.72
C ASP A 52 -11.46 -20.66 2.19
N GLY A 53 -10.64 -19.90 1.45
CA GLY A 53 -10.72 -19.78 0.00
C GLY A 53 -11.69 -18.68 -0.48
N SER A 54 -12.37 -17.99 0.42
CA SER A 54 -13.15 -16.80 0.09
C SER A 54 -12.30 -15.53 0.11
N SER A 55 -12.89 -14.40 -0.30
CA SER A 55 -12.23 -13.08 -0.26
C SER A 55 -13.05 -12.09 0.55
N THR A 56 -12.37 -11.20 1.27
CA THR A 56 -12.96 -10.07 2.01
C THR A 56 -12.43 -8.76 1.49
N ILE A 57 -13.13 -7.68 1.80
CA ILE A 57 -12.64 -6.32 1.63
C ILE A 57 -11.79 -5.95 2.84
N GLN A 58 -10.62 -5.36 2.62
CA GLN A 58 -9.74 -4.89 3.69
C GLN A 58 -9.07 -3.56 3.32
N GLU A 59 -8.89 -2.69 4.31
CA GLU A 59 -8.01 -1.52 4.19
C GLU A 59 -6.54 -1.93 4.31
N CYS A 60 -5.75 -1.49 3.34
CA CYS A 60 -4.34 -1.80 3.19
C CYS A 60 -3.53 -0.54 3.47
N PRO A 61 -2.92 -0.40 4.65
CA PRO A 61 -2.08 0.73 4.96
C PRO A 61 -0.71 0.60 4.30
N LEU A 62 -0.11 1.74 3.98
CA LEU A 62 1.29 1.85 3.66
C LEU A 62 2.12 1.35 4.85
N THR A 63 2.99 0.38 4.60
CA THR A 63 3.90 -0.15 5.62
C THR A 63 5.27 0.52 5.53
N ALA A 64 5.93 0.67 6.69
CA ALA A 64 7.30 1.17 6.73
C ALA A 64 8.26 0.24 5.97
N GLY A 65 9.30 0.82 5.36
CA GLY A 65 10.29 0.11 4.58
C GLY A 65 11.48 1.00 4.22
N PHE A 66 12.42 0.47 3.43
CA PHE A 66 13.58 1.24 2.99
C PHE A 66 13.21 2.19 1.83
N GLY A 67 13.53 3.48 1.99
CA GLY A 67 13.24 4.51 0.98
C GLY A 67 11.73 4.83 0.85
N PRO A 68 11.35 5.65 -0.15
CA PRO A 68 9.95 5.96 -0.41
C PRO A 68 9.14 4.70 -0.73
N GLN A 69 8.09 4.47 0.04
CA GLN A 69 7.16 3.35 -0.13
C GLN A 69 5.82 3.86 -0.70
N GLY A 70 5.07 2.96 -1.33
CA GLY A 70 3.67 3.15 -1.70
C GLY A 70 2.83 1.91 -1.42
N VAL A 71 1.52 2.03 -1.62
CA VAL A 71 0.57 0.94 -1.41
C VAL A 71 -0.31 0.71 -2.65
N ALA A 72 -0.68 -0.54 -2.88
CA ALA A 72 -1.42 -1.04 -4.03
C ALA A 72 -2.21 -2.30 -3.62
N CYS A 73 -3.03 -2.79 -4.54
CA CYS A 73 -3.65 -4.11 -4.47
C CYS A 73 -2.96 -5.06 -5.44
N PHE A 74 -3.08 -6.37 -5.22
CA PHE A 74 -2.60 -7.38 -6.17
C PHE A 74 -3.59 -8.54 -6.35
N ALA A 75 -3.46 -9.23 -7.48
CA ALA A 75 -4.11 -10.52 -7.72
C ALA A 75 -3.14 -11.50 -8.38
N VAL A 76 -3.28 -12.77 -8.02
CA VAL A 76 -2.56 -13.93 -8.54
C VAL A 76 -3.58 -15.00 -8.90
N TRP A 77 -3.50 -15.54 -10.12
CA TRP A 77 -4.42 -16.57 -10.60
C TRP A 77 -3.74 -17.49 -11.61
N ASN A 78 -4.39 -18.61 -11.92
CA ASN A 78 -3.99 -19.51 -12.99
C ASN A 78 -5.24 -20.02 -13.74
N GLU A 79 -5.07 -21.03 -14.59
CA GLU A 79 -6.18 -21.64 -15.34
C GLU A 79 -7.26 -22.29 -14.44
N ALA A 80 -6.90 -22.69 -13.21
CA ALA A 80 -7.85 -23.25 -12.24
C ALA A 80 -8.65 -22.16 -11.49
N GLY A 81 -8.26 -20.89 -11.62
CA GLY A 81 -8.95 -19.75 -11.00
C GLY A 81 -8.03 -18.90 -10.12
N LEU A 82 -8.67 -18.15 -9.21
CA LEU A 82 -7.97 -17.27 -8.27
C LEU A 82 -7.08 -18.09 -7.32
N LEU A 83 -5.84 -17.65 -7.14
CA LEU A 83 -4.92 -18.21 -6.16
C LEU A 83 -4.79 -17.30 -4.94
N GLN A 84 -4.65 -15.99 -5.14
CA GLN A 84 -4.50 -15.03 -4.05
C GLN A 84 -4.81 -13.60 -4.49
N GLN A 85 -5.46 -12.83 -3.63
CA GLN A 85 -5.59 -11.37 -3.68
C GLN A 85 -5.08 -10.77 -2.37
N GLY A 86 -4.61 -9.52 -2.41
CA GLY A 86 -4.23 -8.86 -1.17
C GLY A 86 -3.71 -7.43 -1.29
N CYS A 87 -3.25 -6.94 -0.15
CA CYS A 87 -2.50 -5.69 -0.01
C CYS A 87 -1.08 -5.85 -0.55
N TYR A 88 -0.58 -4.84 -1.26
CA TYR A 88 0.79 -4.80 -1.74
C TYR A 88 1.46 -3.48 -1.37
N SER A 89 2.44 -3.53 -0.46
CA SER A 89 3.24 -2.38 -0.03
C SER A 89 4.68 -2.60 -0.47
N SER A 90 5.26 -1.65 -1.19
CA SER A 90 6.61 -1.77 -1.75
C SER A 90 7.21 -0.41 -2.08
N GLN A 91 8.47 -0.39 -2.54
CA GLN A 91 9.15 0.83 -2.98
C GLN A 91 8.39 1.49 -4.13
N GLU A 92 8.26 2.82 -4.10
CA GLU A 92 7.47 3.56 -5.11
C GLU A 92 7.95 3.30 -6.54
N ILE A 93 9.26 3.16 -6.74
CA ILE A 93 9.83 2.87 -8.07
C ILE A 93 9.37 1.51 -8.62
N SER A 94 9.16 0.53 -7.74
CA SER A 94 8.65 -0.79 -8.12
C SER A 94 7.18 -0.68 -8.52
N LEU A 95 6.38 -0.01 -7.69
CA LEU A 95 4.94 0.14 -7.91
C LEU A 95 4.63 0.96 -9.16
N ARG A 96 5.34 2.07 -9.40
CA ARG A 96 5.19 2.89 -10.63
C ARG A 96 5.34 2.09 -11.91
N ASN A 97 6.26 1.13 -11.92
CA ASN A 97 6.62 0.39 -13.13
C ASN A 97 5.81 -0.89 -13.32
N GLN A 98 5.24 -1.44 -12.25
CA GLN A 98 4.57 -2.75 -12.27
C GLN A 98 3.05 -2.66 -12.10
N CYS A 99 2.56 -1.63 -11.41
CA CYS A 99 1.16 -1.52 -11.05
C CYS A 99 0.43 -0.55 -11.97
N GLN A 100 -0.76 -0.96 -12.41
CA GLN A 100 -1.62 -0.14 -13.25
C GLN A 100 -2.61 0.68 -12.41
N LYS A 101 -3.12 1.77 -12.95
CA LYS A 101 -4.21 2.51 -12.29
C LYS A 101 -5.55 1.87 -12.62
N LYS A 102 -6.39 1.67 -11.61
CA LYS A 102 -7.81 1.26 -11.68
C LYS A 102 -8.10 -0.16 -12.21
N SER A 103 -7.17 -0.82 -12.90
CA SER A 103 -7.36 -2.18 -13.43
C SER A 103 -6.21 -3.10 -13.06
N CYS A 104 -6.50 -4.37 -12.83
CA CYS A 104 -5.49 -5.39 -12.55
C CYS A 104 -5.31 -6.33 -13.76
N ARG A 105 -4.38 -5.98 -14.65
CA ARG A 105 -4.08 -6.75 -15.87
C ARG A 105 -2.71 -7.38 -15.85
N SER A 106 -2.62 -8.67 -16.17
CA SER A 106 -1.33 -9.29 -16.44
C SER A 106 -0.87 -8.94 -17.87
N HIS A 107 0.36 -8.44 -18.01
CA HIS A 107 0.94 -8.10 -19.32
C HIS A 107 1.55 -9.30 -20.06
N ARG A 108 1.72 -10.44 -19.39
CA ARG A 108 2.39 -11.61 -19.96
C ARG A 108 1.40 -12.75 -20.16
N LYS A 109 1.22 -13.17 -21.42
CA LYS A 109 0.61 -14.45 -21.78
C LYS A 109 1.60 -15.58 -21.50
N GLN A 110 1.79 -15.90 -20.22
CA GLN A 110 2.56 -17.08 -19.83
C GLN A 110 1.59 -18.20 -19.44
N LYS A 111 1.82 -19.41 -19.95
CA LYS A 111 1.20 -20.61 -19.42
C LYS A 111 1.66 -20.77 -17.97
N GLY A 112 0.74 -20.79 -17.01
CA GLY A 112 1.04 -20.92 -15.58
C GLY A 112 0.34 -19.88 -14.73
N VAL A 113 1.12 -19.15 -13.92
CA VAL A 113 0.62 -18.18 -12.94
C VAL A 113 0.65 -16.78 -13.53
N SER A 114 -0.50 -16.11 -13.49
CA SER A 114 -0.66 -14.71 -13.85
C SER A 114 -0.63 -13.85 -12.59
N PHE A 115 -0.04 -12.67 -12.71
CA PHE A 115 0.09 -11.68 -11.64
C PHE A 115 -0.23 -10.29 -12.20
N CYS A 116 -0.93 -9.50 -11.40
CA CYS A 116 -1.06 -8.07 -11.60
C CYS A 116 -1.04 -7.36 -10.24
N CYS A 117 -0.66 -6.08 -10.28
CA CYS A 117 -0.92 -5.15 -9.19
C CYS A 117 -1.55 -3.88 -9.76
N CYS A 118 -2.28 -3.17 -8.90
CA CYS A 118 -3.01 -1.99 -9.31
C CYS A 118 -3.19 -0.98 -8.18
N HIS A 119 -3.42 0.28 -8.55
CA HIS A 119 -3.76 1.37 -7.66
C HIS A 119 -5.24 1.71 -7.78
N GLY A 120 -5.91 1.96 -6.65
CA GLY A 120 -7.32 2.30 -6.59
C GLY A 120 -8.11 1.35 -5.70
N PRO A 121 -9.22 1.83 -5.11
CA PRO A 121 -10.07 1.01 -4.26
C PRO A 121 -10.65 -0.16 -5.07
N LEU A 122 -10.48 -1.37 -4.53
CA LEU A 122 -10.95 -2.64 -5.07
C LEU A 122 -10.50 -2.93 -6.51
N CYS A 123 -9.43 -2.29 -6.99
CA CYS A 123 -8.96 -2.45 -8.37
C CYS A 123 -8.54 -3.89 -8.71
N ASN A 124 -8.30 -4.73 -7.70
CA ASN A 124 -7.94 -6.14 -7.86
C ASN A 124 -9.15 -7.09 -7.75
N ALA A 125 -10.37 -6.58 -7.57
CA ALA A 125 -11.59 -7.40 -7.51
C ALA A 125 -11.84 -8.12 -8.84
N ASP A 126 -11.67 -7.37 -9.93
CA ASP A 126 -11.67 -7.90 -11.29
C ASP A 126 -10.22 -7.97 -11.80
N PHE A 127 -9.81 -9.15 -12.26
CA PHE A 127 -8.49 -9.38 -12.83
C PHE A 127 -8.61 -10.12 -14.15
N ASP A 128 -7.83 -9.69 -15.13
CA ASP A 128 -7.85 -10.22 -16.48
C ASP A 128 -6.44 -10.34 -17.06
N GLN A 129 -6.36 -11.12 -18.13
CA GLN A 129 -5.18 -11.19 -18.98
C GLN A 129 -5.42 -10.31 -20.20
N ALA A 130 -4.49 -9.39 -20.49
CA ALA A 130 -4.54 -8.54 -21.68
C ALA A 130 -4.26 -9.30 -22.98
#